data_AF-A0A817NNB5-F1
#
_entry.id   AF-A0A817NNB5-F1
#
_cell.length_a   1.000
_cell.length_b   1.000
_cell.length_c   1.000
_cell.angle_alpha   90.00
_cell.angle_beta   90.00
_cell.angle_gamma   90.00
#
_symmetry.space_group_name_H-M   'P 1'
#
loop_
_entity.id
_entity.type
_entity.pdbx_description
1 polymer ?
#
loop_
_entity_poly.entity_id
_entity_poly.type
_entity_poly.pdbx_seq_one_letter_code
_entity_poly.pdbx_strand_id
1 'polypeptide(L)'
;MAAAIETKLYVTNFPSSATRQQLQQFFSRFGRVQECASKVNGCLSTAEIYDPLKGTWTTTGSMKKSQRVEYTASVLTNGKALATDGWPNLEVLKARGNGLLTTIDTISADTTIAELKKRVAQQKPQFYPDRQSYRTEPTGKSVKDTQKLSELNVDKIGKIYFKDLGLQIGWSTVFVAEYAGPLFIYLLFYIRPSLIYGSSAASKPMHLAAHLGAACWTFHYGKRILETIFVHRFSHSTMPIFNLFKNCSYYWGFTAIVSYFVNHPKYTPASFGNAQIYLGLAIFLLNEIGNLSIHLLLRDLRPAGTNERRIPYPNKKNPLTNLFNLVSCPNYTYEIGSWLGFSLMTQTLTAFLFTFAGAVQMTIWAKQKHRAYKKEFAEKYPKQRKAIIPFLI
;
A
#
# COMPACT_ATOMS: atom_id res chain seq x y z
N MET A 1 -40.21 -7.89 -42.19
CA MET A 1 -39.44 -6.95 -41.32
C MET A 1 -38.86 -7.76 -40.18
N ALA A 2 -37.58 -7.78 -39.84
CA ALA A 2 -36.40 -7.09 -40.35
C ALA A 2 -35.28 -8.12 -40.52
N ALA A 3 -34.50 -7.96 -41.59
CA ALA A 3 -33.22 -8.62 -41.77
C ALA A 3 -32.19 -8.03 -40.79
N ALA A 4 -31.35 -8.87 -40.19
CA ALA A 4 -30.02 -8.49 -39.73
C ALA A 4 -29.17 -9.75 -39.52
N ILE A 5 -28.28 -9.97 -40.47
CA ILE A 5 -27.24 -11.01 -40.56
C ILE A 5 -25.91 -10.36 -40.08
N GLU A 6 -24.93 -11.23 -39.79
CA GLU A 6 -23.47 -11.02 -39.84
C GLU A 6 -22.74 -10.70 -38.53
N THR A 7 -21.68 -11.47 -38.24
CA THR A 7 -20.26 -11.05 -38.23
C THR A 7 -19.37 -12.29 -37.90
N LYS A 8 -18.07 -12.37 -38.25
CA LYS A 8 -17.36 -12.75 -39.51
C LYS A 8 -16.07 -13.49 -39.08
N LEU A 9 -15.57 -14.44 -39.87
CA LEU A 9 -14.21 -15.03 -39.74
C LEU A 9 -13.49 -14.86 -41.09
N TYR A 10 -12.27 -14.34 -41.09
CA TYR A 10 -11.53 -14.03 -42.31
C TYR A 10 -10.45 -15.08 -42.58
N VAL A 11 -10.57 -15.76 -43.72
CA VAL A 11 -9.46 -16.50 -44.33
C VAL A 11 -9.31 -15.98 -45.76
N THR A 12 -8.21 -15.28 -46.04
CA THR A 12 -7.89 -14.78 -47.38
C THR A 12 -6.48 -15.25 -47.76
N ASN A 13 -6.26 -15.59 -49.04
CA ASN A 13 -4.92 -15.81 -49.56
C ASN A 13 -4.25 -14.46 -49.80
N PHE A 14 -3.08 -14.24 -49.20
CA PHE A 14 -2.20 -13.12 -49.52
C PHE A 14 -0.87 -13.66 -50.05
N PRO A 15 -0.18 -12.95 -50.96
CA PRO A 15 1.18 -13.31 -51.32
C PRO A 15 2.08 -13.29 -50.07
N SER A 16 3.06 -14.20 -50.00
CA SER A 16 3.97 -14.36 -48.85
C SER A 16 4.78 -13.10 -48.50
N SER A 17 4.77 -12.09 -49.36
CA SER A 17 5.40 -10.78 -49.20
C SER A 17 4.50 -9.70 -48.58
N ALA A 18 3.23 -9.99 -48.26
CA ALA A 18 2.30 -9.00 -47.74
C ALA A 18 2.65 -8.59 -46.30
N THR A 19 2.85 -7.29 -46.08
CA THR A 19 3.17 -6.70 -44.78
C THR A 19 1.93 -6.53 -43.91
N ARG A 20 2.10 -6.52 -42.58
CA ARG A 20 1.02 -6.32 -41.59
C ARG A 20 0.18 -5.07 -41.87
N GLN A 21 0.80 -4.00 -42.35
CA GLN A 21 0.14 -2.72 -42.66
C GLN A 21 -0.78 -2.85 -43.88
N GLN A 22 -0.37 -3.60 -44.91
CA GLN A 22 -1.18 -3.85 -46.11
C GLN A 22 -2.42 -4.69 -45.79
N LEU A 23 -2.30 -5.66 -44.88
CA LEU A 23 -3.44 -6.46 -44.40
C LEU A 23 -4.46 -5.55 -43.69
N GLN A 24 -4.01 -4.69 -42.78
CA GLN A 24 -4.87 -3.76 -42.04
C GLN A 24 -5.60 -2.76 -42.97
N GLN A 25 -4.90 -2.27 -44.00
CA GLN A 25 -5.45 -1.33 -44.98
C GLN A 25 -6.43 -1.98 -45.97
N PHE A 26 -6.29 -3.28 -46.22
CA PHE A 26 -7.25 -4.05 -47.02
C PHE A 26 -8.54 -4.29 -46.24
N PHE A 27 -8.46 -4.74 -44.99
CA PHE A 27 -9.66 -5.00 -44.17
C PHE A 27 -10.45 -3.74 -43.84
N SER A 28 -9.81 -2.56 -43.80
CA SER A 28 -10.52 -1.28 -43.60
C SER A 28 -11.39 -0.87 -44.80
N ARG A 29 -11.15 -1.41 -46.01
CA ARG A 29 -11.96 -1.12 -47.22
C ARG A 29 -13.28 -1.89 -47.29
N PHE A 30 -13.47 -2.96 -46.51
CA PHE A 30 -14.64 -3.84 -46.61
C PHE A 30 -15.73 -3.59 -45.56
N GLY A 31 -15.85 -2.36 -45.05
CA GLY A 31 -17.04 -1.82 -44.37
C GLY A 31 -17.83 -2.79 -43.47
N ARG A 32 -17.68 -2.61 -42.15
CA ARG A 32 -18.37 -3.31 -41.04
C ARG A 32 -17.84 -4.71 -40.69
N VAL A 33 -16.87 -4.73 -39.78
CA VAL A 33 -16.83 -5.70 -38.68
C VAL A 33 -17.73 -5.10 -37.60
N GLN A 34 -18.87 -5.71 -37.30
CA GLN A 34 -19.68 -5.29 -36.18
C GLN A 34 -18.99 -5.78 -34.91
N GLU A 35 -18.41 -4.86 -34.13
CA GLU A 35 -18.11 -5.14 -32.73
C GLU A 35 -19.40 -5.64 -32.07
N CYS A 36 -19.36 -6.81 -31.42
CA CYS A 36 -20.38 -7.15 -30.43
C CYS A 36 -20.18 -6.23 -29.21
N ALA A 37 -20.58 -4.97 -29.36
CA ALA A 37 -20.79 -4.09 -28.25
C ALA A 37 -22.12 -4.46 -27.58
N SER A 38 -22.03 -4.83 -26.31
CA SER A 38 -23.13 -4.94 -25.34
C SER A 38 -23.78 -6.31 -25.11
N LYS A 39 -24.19 -6.46 -23.86
CA LYS A 39 -24.64 -7.65 -23.14
C LYS A 39 -26.05 -8.14 -23.51
N VAL A 40 -26.59 -7.79 -24.68
CA VAL A 40 -27.99 -8.08 -25.01
C VAL A 40 -28.08 -8.57 -26.46
N ASN A 41 -28.37 -9.85 -26.62
CA ASN A 41 -28.67 -10.63 -27.84
C ASN A 41 -27.49 -11.30 -28.59
N GLY A 42 -27.30 -12.59 -28.29
CA GLY A 42 -27.01 -13.67 -29.25
C GLY A 42 -25.70 -13.61 -30.04
N CYS A 43 -24.56 -13.91 -29.41
CA CYS A 43 -23.33 -14.18 -30.15
C CYS A 43 -23.44 -15.51 -30.94
N LEU A 44 -23.17 -15.47 -32.24
CA LEU A 44 -23.31 -16.62 -33.15
C LEU A 44 -22.05 -17.52 -33.15
N SER A 45 -22.23 -18.82 -33.39
CA SER A 45 -21.14 -19.81 -33.46
C SER A 45 -20.79 -20.23 -34.90
N THR A 46 -21.24 -19.53 -35.93
CA THR A 46 -21.02 -19.89 -37.34
C THR A 46 -19.63 -19.43 -37.84
N ALA A 47 -19.08 -20.10 -38.86
CA ALA A 47 -17.84 -19.71 -39.52
C ALA A 47 -18.01 -19.76 -41.04
N GLU A 48 -17.24 -18.96 -41.80
CA GLU A 48 -17.32 -18.90 -43.26
C GLU A 48 -15.92 -18.81 -43.88
N ILE A 49 -15.79 -19.24 -45.14
CA ILE A 49 -14.56 -19.25 -45.93
C ILE A 49 -14.77 -18.35 -47.16
N TYR A 50 -13.82 -17.45 -47.43
CA TYR A 50 -13.86 -16.59 -48.61
C TYR A 50 -13.11 -17.24 -49.78
N ASP A 51 -13.78 -17.36 -50.93
CA ASP A 51 -13.16 -17.72 -52.20
C ASP A 51 -12.83 -16.46 -53.01
N PRO A 52 -11.55 -16.06 -53.11
CA PRO A 52 -11.16 -14.84 -53.83
C PRO A 52 -11.38 -14.91 -55.34
N LEU A 53 -11.46 -16.11 -55.92
CA LEU A 53 -11.69 -16.28 -57.37
C LEU A 53 -13.15 -16.03 -57.73
N LYS A 54 -14.07 -16.27 -56.80
CA LYS A 54 -15.52 -16.13 -57.00
C LYS A 54 -16.10 -14.89 -56.33
N GLY A 55 -15.36 -14.27 -55.40
CA GLY A 55 -15.87 -13.18 -54.59
C GLY A 55 -16.98 -13.62 -53.64
N THR A 56 -17.09 -14.92 -53.35
CA THR A 56 -18.20 -15.51 -52.58
C THR A 56 -17.74 -16.05 -51.24
N TRP A 57 -18.63 -15.98 -50.25
CA TRP A 57 -18.46 -16.59 -48.94
C TRP A 57 -19.17 -17.93 -48.88
N THR A 58 -18.59 -18.92 -48.21
CA THR A 58 -19.21 -20.23 -48.00
C THR A 58 -19.17 -20.61 -46.54
N THR A 59 -20.32 -20.89 -45.95
CA THR A 59 -20.43 -21.30 -44.55
C THR A 59 -19.69 -22.64 -44.32
N THR A 60 -18.96 -22.72 -43.22
CA THR A 60 -18.28 -23.93 -42.74
C THR A 60 -18.77 -24.31 -41.34
N GLY A 61 -18.24 -25.39 -40.78
CA GLY A 61 -18.68 -25.96 -39.51
C GLY A 61 -18.71 -24.96 -38.35
N SER A 62 -19.67 -25.12 -37.45
CA SER A 62 -19.84 -24.26 -36.28
C SER A 62 -18.63 -24.34 -35.35
N MET A 63 -18.20 -23.16 -34.88
CA MET A 63 -17.11 -23.02 -33.91
C MET A 63 -17.56 -23.46 -32.52
N LYS A 64 -16.63 -24.04 -31.74
CA LYS A 64 -16.90 -24.53 -30.37
C LYS A 64 -17.25 -23.44 -29.35
N LYS A 65 -16.96 -22.16 -29.61
CA LYS A 65 -17.16 -21.05 -28.67
C LYS A 65 -17.88 -19.90 -29.35
N SER A 66 -19.00 -19.45 -28.76
CA SER A 66 -19.93 -18.49 -29.36
C SER A 66 -19.63 -17.01 -29.03
N GLN A 67 -18.92 -16.71 -27.94
CA GLN A 67 -18.57 -15.32 -27.55
C GLN A 67 -17.19 -14.91 -28.04
N ARG A 68 -17.13 -13.80 -28.78
CA ARG A 68 -15.96 -13.28 -29.50
C ARG A 68 -16.01 -11.73 -29.55
N VAL A 69 -14.90 -11.07 -29.23
CA VAL A 69 -14.69 -9.61 -29.21
C VAL A 69 -13.22 -9.35 -29.59
N GLU A 70 -12.98 -8.51 -30.60
CA GLU A 70 -11.67 -8.21 -31.23
C GLU A 70 -11.01 -9.37 -32.02
N TYR A 71 -10.32 -9.07 -33.14
CA TYR A 71 -9.69 -10.07 -34.01
C TYR A 71 -8.17 -9.90 -34.16
N THR A 72 -7.44 -11.02 -34.22
CA THR A 72 -6.03 -11.08 -34.64
C THR A 72 -5.90 -11.92 -35.92
N ALA A 73 -5.09 -11.46 -36.87
CA ALA A 73 -4.85 -12.16 -38.14
C ALA A 73 -3.38 -12.59 -38.24
N SER A 74 -3.15 -13.89 -38.49
CA SER A 74 -1.82 -14.49 -38.67
C SER A 74 -1.70 -15.13 -40.05
N VAL A 75 -0.58 -14.95 -40.74
CA VAL A 75 -0.30 -15.62 -42.03
C VAL A 75 0.28 -17.00 -41.75
N LEU A 76 -0.31 -18.03 -42.37
CA LEU A 76 0.14 -19.41 -42.32
C LEU A 76 1.25 -19.66 -43.34
N THR A 77 2.05 -20.70 -43.11
CA THR A 77 3.18 -21.09 -43.98
C THR A 77 2.78 -21.45 -45.41
N ASN A 78 1.49 -21.69 -45.66
CA ASN A 78 0.93 -21.98 -46.98
C ASN A 78 0.32 -20.75 -47.68
N GLY A 79 0.56 -19.53 -47.17
CA GLY A 79 0.07 -18.27 -47.77
C GLY A 79 -1.38 -17.91 -47.44
N LYS A 80 -2.08 -18.73 -46.64
CA LYS A 80 -3.42 -18.41 -46.13
C LYS A 80 -3.32 -17.51 -44.89
N ALA A 81 -4.25 -16.58 -44.70
CA ALA A 81 -4.40 -15.85 -43.44
C ALA A 81 -5.44 -16.53 -42.54
N LEU A 82 -5.15 -16.66 -41.25
CA LEU A 82 -6.11 -17.09 -40.23
C LEU A 82 -6.43 -15.89 -39.34
N ALA A 83 -7.65 -15.37 -39.42
CA ALA A 83 -8.17 -14.47 -38.40
C ALA A 83 -8.79 -15.30 -37.26
N THR A 84 -8.24 -15.19 -36.06
CA THR A 84 -8.88 -15.71 -34.85
C THR A 84 -9.34 -14.55 -34.00
N ASP A 85 -10.58 -14.60 -33.55
CA ASP A 85 -11.06 -13.70 -32.51
C ASP A 85 -10.66 -14.21 -31.12
N GLY A 86 -10.26 -13.30 -30.24
CA GLY A 86 -9.91 -13.58 -28.86
C GLY A 86 -8.94 -12.55 -28.31
N TRP A 87 -9.24 -12.04 -27.13
CA TRP A 87 -8.29 -11.24 -26.35
C TRP A 87 -6.95 -11.98 -26.24
N PRO A 88 -5.81 -11.29 -26.42
CA PRO A 88 -4.50 -11.92 -26.36
C PRO A 88 -4.28 -12.59 -25.00
N ASN A 89 -3.66 -13.76 -25.03
CA ASN A 89 -3.20 -14.41 -23.81
C ASN A 89 -2.08 -13.57 -23.18
N LEU A 90 -2.16 -13.35 -21.87
CA LEU A 90 -1.10 -12.67 -21.13
C LEU A 90 -0.19 -13.70 -20.46
N GLU A 91 1.06 -13.74 -20.91
CA GLU A 91 2.12 -14.50 -20.24
C GLU A 91 2.58 -13.76 -18.99
N VAL A 92 2.44 -14.40 -17.84
CA VAL A 92 3.02 -13.93 -16.59
C VAL A 92 4.35 -14.63 -16.39
N LEU A 93 5.46 -13.90 -16.55
CA LEU A 93 6.81 -14.41 -16.45
C LEU A 93 7.39 -14.12 -15.06
N LYS A 94 8.28 -14.96 -14.54
CA LYS A 94 9.03 -14.63 -13.32
C LYS A 94 10.03 -13.50 -13.61
N ALA A 95 10.07 -12.48 -12.76
CA ALA A 95 11.02 -11.38 -12.86
C ALA A 95 12.47 -11.80 -12.55
N ARG A 96 12.65 -12.92 -11.83
CA ARG A 96 13.94 -13.56 -11.56
C ARG A 96 13.91 -15.01 -12.05
N GLY A 97 14.85 -15.34 -12.93
CA GLY A 97 14.86 -16.59 -13.68
C GLY A 97 13.85 -16.53 -14.82
N ASN A 98 14.28 -16.75 -16.06
CA ASN A 98 13.44 -16.63 -17.26
C ASN A 98 12.44 -17.79 -17.38
N GLY A 99 11.47 -17.88 -16.46
CA GLY A 99 10.46 -18.93 -16.44
C GLY A 99 9.05 -18.39 -16.52
N LEU A 100 8.21 -19.01 -17.34
CA LEU A 100 6.77 -18.80 -17.35
C LEU A 100 6.18 -19.22 -15.99
N LEU A 101 5.41 -18.32 -15.36
CA LEU A 101 4.68 -18.62 -14.14
C LEU A 101 3.30 -19.20 -14.46
N THR A 102 2.56 -18.51 -15.32
CA THR A 102 1.24 -18.90 -15.80
C THR A 102 0.82 -18.06 -17.01
N THR A 103 -0.25 -18.47 -17.69
CA THR A 103 -0.88 -17.72 -18.78
C THR A 103 -2.31 -17.37 -18.37
N ILE A 104 -2.69 -16.11 -18.57
CA ILE A 104 -4.05 -15.63 -18.33
C ILE A 104 -4.75 -15.47 -19.67
N ASP A 105 -5.70 -16.36 -19.92
CA ASP A 105 -6.53 -16.31 -21.12
C ASP A 105 -7.60 -15.23 -21.00
N THR A 106 -8.02 -14.70 -22.16
CA THR A 106 -9.17 -13.80 -22.27
C THR A 106 -9.08 -12.58 -21.34
N ILE A 107 -8.03 -11.77 -21.50
CA ILE A 107 -7.79 -10.59 -20.66
C ILE A 107 -8.17 -9.30 -21.37
N SER A 108 -9.00 -8.48 -20.72
CA SER A 108 -9.40 -7.18 -21.28
C SER A 108 -8.27 -6.15 -21.12
N ALA A 109 -8.12 -5.25 -22.08
CA ALA A 109 -7.19 -4.11 -21.99
C ALA A 109 -7.51 -3.19 -20.79
N ASP A 110 -8.78 -3.15 -20.38
CA ASP A 110 -9.27 -2.41 -19.20
C ASP A 110 -9.04 -3.14 -17.88
N THR A 111 -8.53 -4.38 -17.91
CA THR A 111 -8.23 -5.14 -16.68
C THR A 111 -7.20 -4.38 -15.86
N THR A 112 -7.49 -4.18 -14.59
CA THR A 112 -6.55 -3.56 -13.65
C THR A 112 -5.52 -4.57 -13.14
N ILE A 113 -4.38 -4.09 -12.66
CA ILE A 113 -3.39 -4.96 -11.99
C ILE A 113 -3.99 -5.66 -10.77
N ALA A 114 -4.92 -5.01 -10.04
CA ALA A 114 -5.65 -5.64 -8.93
C ALA A 114 -6.49 -6.86 -9.39
N GLU A 115 -7.15 -6.76 -10.54
CA GLU A 115 -7.92 -7.87 -11.12
C GLU A 115 -7.01 -8.98 -11.66
N LEU A 116 -5.89 -8.61 -12.30
CA LEU A 116 -4.86 -9.57 -12.73
C LEU A 116 -4.34 -10.38 -11.53
N LYS A 117 -4.04 -9.72 -10.40
CA LYS A 117 -3.63 -10.39 -9.17
C LYS A 117 -4.64 -11.44 -8.72
N LYS A 118 -5.93 -11.11 -8.73
CA LYS A 118 -7.01 -12.05 -8.38
C LYS A 118 -7.03 -13.25 -9.32
N ARG A 119 -6.93 -13.04 -10.64
CA ARG A 119 -6.90 -14.12 -11.64
C ARG A 119 -5.68 -15.05 -11.47
N VAL A 120 -4.50 -14.48 -11.24
CA VAL A 120 -3.29 -15.28 -10.98
C VAL A 120 -3.43 -16.05 -9.66
N ALA A 121 -4.02 -15.47 -8.63
CA ALA A 121 -4.28 -16.17 -7.36
C ALA A 121 -5.29 -17.33 -7.51
N GLN A 122 -6.25 -17.24 -8.43
CA GLN A 122 -7.17 -18.35 -8.72
C GLN A 122 -6.43 -19.57 -9.33
N GLN A 123 -5.44 -19.33 -10.19
CA GLN A 123 -4.64 -20.39 -10.79
C GLN A 123 -3.47 -20.85 -9.90
N LYS A 124 -2.93 -19.95 -9.08
CA LYS A 124 -1.78 -20.17 -8.19
C LYS A 124 -2.07 -19.64 -6.78
N PRO A 125 -2.85 -20.37 -5.96
CA PRO A 125 -3.31 -19.90 -4.64
C PRO A 125 -2.20 -19.50 -3.65
N GLN A 126 -1.00 -20.09 -3.78
CA GLN A 126 0.16 -19.74 -2.95
C GLN A 126 0.64 -18.29 -3.14
N PHE A 127 0.30 -17.67 -4.27
CA PHE A 127 0.57 -16.27 -4.59
C PHE A 127 -0.72 -15.48 -4.44
N TYR A 128 -1.21 -15.32 -3.22
CA TYR A 128 -2.36 -14.46 -2.93
C TYR A 128 -2.06 -12.98 -3.30
N PRO A 129 -3.08 -12.15 -3.60
CA PRO A 129 -2.90 -10.84 -4.25
C PRO A 129 -1.83 -9.91 -3.64
N ASP A 130 -1.77 -9.82 -2.30
CA ASP A 130 -0.81 -8.95 -1.60
C ASP A 130 0.64 -9.43 -1.72
N ARG A 131 0.88 -10.73 -1.95
CA ARG A 131 2.21 -11.30 -2.17
C ARG A 131 2.75 -11.03 -3.58
N GLN A 132 1.91 -10.55 -4.49
CA GLN A 132 2.26 -10.35 -5.89
C GLN A 132 2.69 -8.89 -6.15
N SER A 133 3.78 -8.71 -6.89
CA SER A 133 4.15 -7.44 -7.50
C SER A 133 4.40 -7.65 -8.99
N TYR A 134 3.89 -6.74 -9.83
CA TYR A 134 4.08 -6.80 -11.28
C TYR A 134 5.00 -5.69 -11.78
N ARG A 135 5.63 -5.93 -12.93
CA ARG A 135 6.54 -5.01 -13.65
C ARG A 135 6.38 -5.21 -15.15
N THR A 136 6.59 -4.15 -15.93
CA THR A 136 6.62 -4.22 -17.40
C THR A 136 7.93 -4.80 -17.94
N GLU A 137 9.00 -4.69 -17.16
CA GLU A 137 10.33 -5.21 -17.47
C GLU A 137 10.87 -6.04 -16.29
N PRO A 138 11.77 -7.02 -16.51
CA PRO A 138 12.29 -7.87 -15.43
C PRO A 138 12.88 -7.07 -14.25
N THR A 139 13.66 -6.04 -14.57
CA THR A 139 14.35 -5.17 -13.60
C THR A 139 13.65 -3.84 -13.35
N GLY A 140 12.46 -3.63 -13.94
CA GLY A 140 11.71 -2.39 -13.85
C GLY A 140 11.10 -2.08 -12.48
N LYS A 141 10.45 -0.91 -12.39
CA LYS A 141 9.67 -0.51 -11.21
C LYS A 141 8.37 -1.30 -11.12
N SER A 142 7.87 -1.46 -9.90
CA SER A 142 6.57 -2.07 -9.67
C SER A 142 5.45 -1.17 -10.20
N VAL A 143 4.47 -1.77 -10.85
CA VAL A 143 3.25 -1.09 -11.33
C VAL A 143 2.21 -1.00 -10.21
N LYS A 144 1.34 0.01 -10.28
CA LYS A 144 0.28 0.21 -9.28
C LYS A 144 -0.92 -0.67 -9.57
N ASP A 145 -1.61 -1.09 -8.51
CA ASP A 145 -2.80 -1.95 -8.58
C ASP A 145 -3.97 -1.31 -9.35
N THR A 146 -4.03 0.02 -9.40
CA THR A 146 -5.07 0.79 -10.11
C THR A 146 -4.79 0.97 -11.60
N GLN A 147 -3.56 0.73 -12.07
CA GLN A 147 -3.23 0.89 -13.49
C GLN A 147 -3.88 -0.21 -14.30
N LYS A 148 -4.35 0.16 -15.50
CA LYS A 148 -4.89 -0.78 -16.49
C LYS A 148 -3.79 -1.36 -17.36
N LEU A 149 -4.03 -2.53 -17.95
CA LEU A 149 -3.05 -3.15 -18.86
C LEU A 149 -2.78 -2.31 -20.11
N SER A 150 -3.79 -1.62 -20.63
CA SER A 150 -3.67 -0.69 -21.76
C SER A 150 -2.71 0.47 -21.47
N GLU A 151 -2.74 1.02 -20.25
CA GLU A 151 -1.82 2.09 -19.81
C GLU A 151 -0.36 1.61 -19.75
N LEU A 152 -0.16 0.30 -19.61
CA LEU A 152 1.16 -0.33 -19.54
C LEU A 152 1.64 -0.86 -20.90
N ASN A 153 0.82 -0.78 -21.94
CA ASN A 153 1.02 -1.42 -23.25
C ASN A 153 1.29 -2.94 -23.16
N VAL A 154 0.85 -3.58 -22.08
CA VAL A 154 1.06 -5.01 -21.82
C VAL A 154 0.09 -5.86 -22.65
N ASP A 155 -1.09 -5.33 -22.94
CA ASP A 155 -2.09 -5.88 -23.86
C ASP A 155 -1.52 -6.12 -25.27
N LYS A 156 -0.60 -5.27 -25.73
CA LYS A 156 0.04 -5.39 -27.06
C LYS A 156 1.24 -6.33 -27.07
N ILE A 157 1.99 -6.37 -25.96
CA ILE A 157 3.23 -7.15 -25.81
C ILE A 157 2.92 -8.60 -25.39
N GLY A 158 1.81 -8.81 -24.69
CA GLY A 158 1.36 -10.11 -24.21
C GLY A 158 2.18 -10.66 -23.04
N LYS A 159 3.02 -9.85 -22.39
CA LYS A 159 3.94 -10.30 -21.33
C LYS A 159 3.97 -9.32 -20.16
N ILE A 160 4.02 -9.86 -18.93
CA ILE A 160 4.23 -9.10 -17.70
C ILE A 160 5.09 -9.88 -16.71
N TYR A 161 5.91 -9.18 -15.92
CA TYR A 161 6.85 -9.83 -15.01
C TYR A 161 6.34 -9.82 -13.57
N PHE A 162 6.17 -11.01 -13.02
CA PHE A 162 5.79 -11.31 -11.64
C PHE A 162 7.01 -11.34 -10.72
N LYS A 163 6.92 -10.64 -9.60
CA LYS A 163 7.84 -10.72 -8.47
C LYS A 163 7.09 -11.19 -7.23
N ASP A 164 7.58 -12.26 -6.63
CA ASP A 164 7.16 -12.72 -5.31
C ASP A 164 7.72 -11.78 -4.22
N LEU A 165 6.83 -11.23 -3.38
CA LEU A 165 7.19 -10.39 -2.24
C LEU A 165 7.45 -11.21 -0.95
N GLY A 166 7.16 -12.51 -0.96
CA GLY A 166 7.18 -13.39 0.21
C GLY A 166 5.93 -13.24 1.09
N LEU A 167 5.94 -13.86 2.26
CA LEU A 167 4.84 -13.76 3.22
C LEU A 167 4.61 -12.30 3.65
N GLN A 168 3.39 -11.84 3.46
CA GLN A 168 2.93 -10.50 3.79
C GLN A 168 2.02 -10.52 5.03
N ILE A 169 2.07 -9.44 5.80
CA ILE A 169 1.22 -9.17 6.96
C ILE A 169 0.57 -7.79 6.81
N GLY A 170 -0.69 -7.66 7.23
CA GLY A 170 -1.43 -6.40 7.16
C GLY A 170 -0.84 -5.31 8.06
N TRP A 171 -0.84 -4.05 7.61
CA TRP A 171 -0.28 -2.93 8.37
C TRP A 171 -0.96 -2.72 9.73
N SER A 172 -2.28 -2.89 9.81
CA SER A 172 -2.99 -2.79 11.10
C SER A 172 -2.47 -3.82 12.10
N THR A 173 -2.27 -5.08 11.67
CA THR A 173 -1.71 -6.15 12.52
C THR A 173 -0.27 -5.83 12.93
N VAL A 174 0.53 -5.29 12.01
CA VAL A 174 1.92 -4.88 12.31
C VAL A 174 1.94 -3.85 13.42
N PHE A 175 1.20 -2.75 13.27
CA PHE A 175 1.22 -1.67 14.26
C PHE A 175 0.63 -2.13 15.61
N VAL A 176 -0.41 -2.98 15.60
CA VAL A 176 -0.93 -3.58 16.84
C VAL A 176 0.15 -4.39 17.53
N ALA A 177 0.87 -5.28 16.82
CA ALA A 177 1.93 -6.07 17.41
C ALA A 177 3.14 -5.22 17.87
N GLU A 178 3.50 -4.21 17.07
CA GLU A 178 4.57 -3.24 17.37
C GLU A 178 4.30 -2.49 18.66
N TYR A 179 3.04 -2.07 18.91
CA TYR A 179 2.63 -1.30 20.08
C TYR A 179 2.18 -2.16 21.28
N ALA A 180 1.73 -3.39 21.06
CA ALA A 180 1.37 -4.31 22.12
C ALA A 180 2.57 -4.67 22.99
N GLY A 181 3.74 -4.94 22.40
CA GLY A 181 4.93 -5.27 23.17
C GLY A 181 5.35 -4.18 24.17
N PRO A 182 5.49 -2.91 23.76
CA PRO A 182 5.79 -1.83 24.69
C PRO A 182 4.81 -1.72 25.85
N LEU A 183 3.52 -1.95 25.60
CA LEU A 183 2.50 -1.98 26.65
C LEU A 183 2.75 -3.13 27.64
N PHE A 184 2.87 -4.37 27.14
CA PHE A 184 3.04 -5.55 27.98
C PHE A 184 4.37 -5.57 28.72
N ILE A 185 5.47 -5.23 28.03
CA ILE A 185 6.83 -5.26 28.58
C ILE A 185 6.96 -4.22 29.70
N TYR A 186 6.48 -2.99 29.49
CA TYR A 186 6.58 -1.97 30.54
C TYR A 186 5.78 -2.39 31.78
N LEU A 187 4.55 -2.86 31.59
CA LEU A 187 3.70 -3.33 32.69
C LEU A 187 4.30 -4.55 33.40
N LEU A 188 4.97 -5.46 32.69
CA LEU A 188 5.67 -6.57 33.32
C LEU A 188 6.75 -6.08 34.28
N PHE A 189 7.55 -5.09 33.88
CA PHE A 189 8.63 -4.54 34.70
C PHE A 189 8.11 -3.78 35.91
N TYR A 190 6.96 -3.10 35.76
CA TYR A 190 6.31 -2.36 36.83
C TYR A 190 5.54 -3.26 37.82
N ILE A 191 4.76 -4.24 37.34
CA ILE A 191 3.89 -5.09 38.17
C ILE A 191 4.63 -6.27 38.79
N ARG A 192 5.70 -6.76 38.14
CA ARG A 192 6.48 -7.93 38.59
C ARG A 192 7.93 -7.57 38.93
N PRO A 193 8.18 -6.61 39.83
CA PRO A 193 9.54 -6.21 40.17
C PRO A 193 10.37 -7.36 40.76
N SER A 194 9.75 -8.33 41.43
CA SER A 194 10.47 -9.51 41.95
C SER A 194 11.07 -10.40 40.86
N LEU A 195 10.42 -10.47 39.71
CA LEU A 195 10.91 -11.25 38.56
C LEU A 195 12.09 -10.55 37.87
N ILE A 196 12.07 -9.22 37.84
CA ILE A 196 13.02 -8.41 37.05
C ILE A 196 14.23 -7.95 37.87
N TYR A 197 14.01 -7.55 39.13
CA TYR A 197 15.03 -6.92 39.98
C TYR A 197 15.41 -7.78 41.21
N GLY A 198 14.89 -9.00 41.30
CA GLY A 198 15.15 -9.96 42.38
C GLY A 198 14.07 -9.98 43.47
N SER A 199 14.02 -11.07 44.25
CA SER A 199 12.93 -11.38 45.20
C SER A 199 12.59 -10.25 46.18
N SER A 200 13.58 -9.50 46.65
CA SER A 200 13.40 -8.38 47.60
C SER A 200 12.93 -7.07 46.96
N ALA A 201 12.81 -7.00 45.64
CA ALA A 201 12.40 -5.78 44.95
C ALA A 201 10.92 -5.44 45.18
N ALA A 202 10.06 -6.45 45.30
CA ALA A 202 8.62 -6.26 45.49
C ALA A 202 8.27 -5.62 46.85
N SER A 203 9.13 -5.74 47.85
CA SER A 203 8.94 -5.11 49.16
C SER A 203 9.46 -3.68 49.24
N LYS A 204 10.10 -3.16 48.18
CA LYS A 204 10.62 -1.79 48.16
C LYS A 204 9.58 -0.82 47.60
N PRO A 205 9.42 0.37 48.19
CA PRO A 205 8.49 1.37 47.67
C PRO A 205 8.96 1.86 46.29
N MET A 206 8.00 2.08 45.39
CA MET A 206 8.25 2.76 44.12
C MET A 206 8.01 4.27 44.27
N HIS A 207 8.84 5.07 43.60
CA HIS A 207 8.70 6.52 43.61
C HIS A 207 7.50 6.96 42.76
N LEU A 208 6.89 8.11 43.09
CA LEU A 208 5.78 8.71 42.34
C LEU A 208 6.05 8.79 40.82
N ALA A 209 7.26 9.16 40.44
CA ALA A 209 7.68 9.26 39.04
C ALA A 209 7.60 7.91 38.29
N ALA A 210 7.83 6.77 38.96
CA ALA A 210 7.70 5.44 38.37
C ALA A 210 6.23 5.08 38.15
N HIS A 211 5.36 5.37 39.12
CA HIS A 211 3.91 5.18 38.99
C HIS A 211 3.32 6.01 37.83
N LEU A 212 3.68 7.29 37.77
CA LEU A 212 3.27 8.18 36.67
C LEU A 212 3.91 7.74 35.34
N GLY A 213 5.16 7.27 35.36
CA GLY A 213 5.83 6.69 34.20
C GLY A 213 5.05 5.51 33.62
N ALA A 214 4.66 4.55 34.47
CA ALA A 214 3.83 3.41 34.06
C ALA A 214 2.48 3.86 33.51
N ALA A 215 1.81 4.83 34.15
CA ALA A 215 0.54 5.37 33.68
C ALA A 215 0.68 6.06 32.30
N CYS A 216 1.68 6.93 32.13
CA CYS A 216 1.96 7.61 30.85
C CYS A 216 2.27 6.62 29.73
N TRP A 217 3.13 5.64 29.99
CA TRP A 217 3.53 4.63 29.00
C TRP A 217 2.33 3.79 28.56
N THR A 218 1.54 3.32 29.54
CA THR A 218 0.32 2.55 29.31
C THR A 218 -0.70 3.37 28.51
N PHE A 219 -0.91 4.63 28.90
CA PHE A 219 -1.82 5.53 28.21
C PHE A 219 -1.39 5.76 26.75
N HIS A 220 -0.13 6.08 26.51
CA HIS A 220 0.38 6.30 25.14
C HIS A 220 0.18 5.04 24.29
N TYR A 221 0.71 3.89 24.70
CA TYR A 221 0.64 2.70 23.86
C TYR A 221 -0.77 2.11 23.75
N GLY A 222 -1.60 2.23 24.79
CA GLY A 222 -3.03 1.94 24.70
C GLY A 222 -3.73 2.83 23.68
N LYS A 223 -3.48 4.15 23.73
CA LYS A 223 -3.98 5.10 22.72
C LYS A 223 -3.50 4.72 21.32
N ARG A 224 -2.22 4.41 21.11
CA ARG A 224 -1.66 4.04 19.80
C ARG A 224 -2.28 2.77 19.22
N ILE A 225 -2.56 1.76 20.06
CA ILE A 225 -3.28 0.55 19.65
C ILE A 225 -4.71 0.90 19.23
N LEU A 226 -5.44 1.66 20.05
CA LEU A 226 -6.81 2.07 19.74
C LEU A 226 -6.87 2.94 18.47
N GLU A 227 -5.95 3.88 18.31
CA GLU A 227 -5.83 4.68 17.08
C GLU A 227 -5.56 3.80 15.86
N THR A 228 -4.73 2.77 16.00
CA THR A 228 -4.44 1.84 14.91
C THR A 228 -5.67 1.05 14.47
N ILE A 229 -6.50 0.63 15.42
CA ILE A 229 -7.70 -0.16 15.14
C ILE A 229 -8.85 0.72 14.62
N PHE A 230 -9.05 1.91 15.22
CA PHE A 230 -10.27 2.69 15.03
C PHE A 230 -10.08 4.01 14.26
N VAL A 231 -8.85 4.54 14.16
CA VAL A 231 -8.59 5.87 13.58
C VAL A 231 -7.78 5.80 12.29
N HIS A 232 -6.70 5.02 12.25
CA HIS A 232 -5.77 5.02 11.12
C HIS A 232 -6.37 4.40 9.86
N ARG A 233 -6.12 5.04 8.71
CA ARG A 233 -6.46 4.55 7.37
C ARG A 233 -5.19 4.36 6.54
N PHE A 234 -4.77 3.11 6.36
CA PHE A 234 -3.53 2.74 5.66
C PHE A 234 -3.74 2.68 4.14
N SER A 235 -2.79 3.24 3.38
CA SER A 235 -2.83 3.27 1.90
C SER A 235 -2.19 2.05 1.24
N HIS A 236 -1.35 1.32 1.97
CA HIS A 236 -0.84 0.02 1.58
C HIS A 236 -1.53 -1.03 2.44
N SER A 237 -1.88 -2.17 1.84
CA SER A 237 -2.56 -3.25 2.55
C SER A 237 -1.61 -4.02 3.45
N THR A 238 -0.35 -4.25 3.02
CA THR A 238 0.57 -5.16 3.72
C THR A 238 2.06 -4.76 3.66
N MET A 239 2.88 -5.49 4.40
CA MET A 239 4.35 -5.49 4.36
C MET A 239 4.94 -6.89 4.52
N PRO A 240 6.22 -7.13 4.15
CA PRO A 240 6.87 -8.42 4.40
C PRO A 240 6.98 -8.76 5.89
N ILE A 241 6.63 -9.99 6.27
CA ILE A 241 6.54 -10.40 7.68
C ILE A 241 7.86 -10.30 8.45
N PHE A 242 9.01 -10.50 7.80
CA PHE A 242 10.30 -10.43 8.49
C PHE A 242 10.64 -9.01 9.00
N ASN A 243 10.09 -7.98 8.36
CA ASN A 243 10.24 -6.62 8.82
C ASN A 243 9.48 -6.36 10.14
N LEU A 244 8.45 -7.17 10.46
CA LEU A 244 7.73 -7.08 11.73
C LEU A 244 8.70 -7.32 12.90
N PHE A 245 9.50 -8.38 12.84
CA PHE A 245 10.45 -8.71 13.91
C PHE A 245 11.47 -7.59 14.10
N LYS A 246 11.97 -7.01 13.02
CA LYS A 246 12.88 -5.86 13.09
C LYS A 246 12.23 -4.67 13.80
N ASN A 247 10.99 -4.32 13.43
CA ASN A 247 10.25 -3.23 14.05
C ASN A 247 9.98 -3.51 15.53
N CYS A 248 9.40 -4.67 15.84
CA CYS A 248 9.10 -5.08 17.21
C CYS A 248 10.35 -5.06 18.08
N SER A 249 11.46 -5.67 17.66
CA SER A 249 12.71 -5.68 18.43
C SER A 249 13.19 -4.27 18.81
N TYR A 250 13.05 -3.30 17.91
CA TYR A 250 13.40 -1.90 18.20
C TYR A 250 12.52 -1.33 19.33
N TYR A 251 11.19 -1.36 19.18
CA TYR A 251 10.28 -0.75 20.15
C TYR A 251 10.28 -1.50 21.49
N TRP A 252 10.31 -2.83 21.44
CA TRP A 252 10.26 -3.70 22.60
C TRP A 252 11.56 -3.62 23.40
N GLY A 253 12.71 -3.56 22.71
CA GLY A 253 14.02 -3.38 23.34
C GLY A 253 14.16 -2.03 24.05
N PHE A 254 13.78 -0.93 23.39
CA PHE A 254 13.77 0.38 24.06
C PHE A 254 12.82 0.41 25.25
N THR A 255 11.66 -0.23 25.14
CA THR A 255 10.73 -0.35 26.27
C THR A 255 11.37 -1.06 27.45
N ALA A 256 11.97 -2.22 27.21
CA ALA A 256 12.61 -3.01 28.27
C ALA A 256 13.70 -2.18 28.98
N ILE A 257 14.53 -1.48 28.22
CA ILE A 257 15.60 -0.64 28.79
C ILE A 257 15.02 0.54 29.59
N VAL A 258 14.07 1.30 29.04
CA VAL A 258 13.50 2.46 29.75
C VAL A 258 12.73 2.01 31.00
N SER A 259 11.88 1.00 30.87
CA SER A 259 11.11 0.45 31.99
C SER A 259 12.01 -0.14 33.08
N TYR A 260 13.14 -0.75 32.71
CA TYR A 260 14.15 -1.24 33.66
C TYR A 260 14.59 -0.13 34.61
N PHE A 261 15.09 0.99 34.07
CA PHE A 261 15.66 2.06 34.90
C PHE A 261 14.61 2.89 35.63
N VAL A 262 13.45 3.16 35.01
CA VAL A 262 12.40 3.96 35.64
C VAL A 262 11.76 3.22 36.81
N ASN A 263 11.58 1.90 36.72
CA ASN A 263 10.94 1.10 37.77
C ASN A 263 11.97 0.41 38.70
N HIS A 264 13.27 0.66 38.53
CA HIS A 264 14.31 0.00 39.32
C HIS A 264 14.19 0.39 40.81
N PRO A 265 14.38 -0.53 41.78
CA PRO A 265 14.39 -0.19 43.21
C PRO A 265 15.52 0.73 43.69
N LYS A 266 16.40 1.16 42.78
CA LYS A 266 17.50 2.11 43.00
C LYS A 266 17.29 3.39 42.18
N TYR A 267 16.09 3.59 41.65
CA TYR A 267 15.73 4.78 40.91
C TYR A 267 15.92 6.02 41.79
N THR A 268 16.66 7.00 41.27
CA THR A 268 16.86 8.30 41.91
C THR A 268 15.84 9.29 41.34
N PRO A 269 15.03 9.96 42.18
CA PRO A 269 14.06 10.94 41.74
C PRO A 269 14.66 12.11 40.94
N ALA A 270 13.79 12.79 40.20
CA ALA A 270 14.11 14.02 39.49
C ALA A 270 14.73 15.09 40.41
N SER A 271 15.76 15.79 39.91
CA SER A 271 16.58 16.72 40.70
C SER A 271 15.80 17.90 41.25
N PHE A 272 14.76 18.35 40.55
CA PHE A 272 13.89 19.45 40.99
C PHE A 272 12.57 18.96 41.62
N GLY A 273 12.53 17.70 42.07
CA GLY A 273 11.43 17.13 42.83
C GLY A 273 10.08 17.11 42.09
N ASN A 274 9.00 17.24 42.86
CA ASN A 274 7.64 17.07 42.35
C ASN A 274 7.22 18.13 41.32
N ALA A 275 7.77 19.34 41.39
CA ALA A 275 7.47 20.39 40.41
C ALA A 275 7.88 19.98 38.99
N GLN A 276 9.08 19.39 38.84
CA GLN A 276 9.54 18.86 37.55
C GLN A 276 8.71 17.67 37.09
N ILE A 277 8.32 16.77 38.01
CA ILE A 277 7.50 15.60 37.70
C ILE A 277 6.15 16.05 37.12
N TYR A 278 5.45 16.98 37.78
CA TYR A 278 4.16 17.47 37.31
C TYR A 278 4.27 18.33 36.04
N LEU A 279 5.34 19.12 35.88
CA LEU A 279 5.59 19.84 34.64
C LEU A 279 5.80 18.86 33.47
N GLY A 280 6.61 17.82 33.67
CA GLY A 280 6.83 16.78 32.66
C GLY A 280 5.55 16.03 32.30
N LEU A 281 4.72 15.71 33.29
CA LEU A 281 3.39 15.11 33.08
C LEU A 281 2.45 16.03 32.29
N ALA A 282 2.39 17.32 32.63
CA ALA A 282 1.56 18.29 31.93
C ALA A 282 1.98 18.44 30.46
N ILE A 283 3.30 18.52 30.20
CA ILE A 283 3.85 18.52 28.85
C ILE A 283 3.46 17.23 28.13
N PHE A 284 3.62 16.07 28.75
CA PHE A 284 3.25 14.78 28.17
C PHE A 284 1.79 14.75 27.75
N LEU A 285 0.86 15.07 28.66
CA LEU A 285 -0.58 14.99 28.40
C LEU A 285 -1.04 15.97 27.32
N LEU A 286 -0.56 17.23 27.36
CA LEU A 286 -0.89 18.22 26.33
C LEU A 286 -0.48 17.72 24.94
N ASN A 287 0.71 17.14 24.85
CA ASN A 287 1.23 16.65 23.59
C ASN A 287 0.53 15.37 23.13
N GLU A 288 0.13 14.48 24.02
CA GLU A 288 -0.66 13.30 23.66
C GLU A 288 -2.03 13.66 23.06
N ILE A 289 -2.70 14.67 23.65
CA ILE A 289 -3.96 15.21 23.13
C ILE A 289 -3.73 15.88 21.77
N GLY A 290 -2.63 16.62 21.63
CA GLY A 290 -2.22 17.21 20.36
C GLY A 290 -2.00 16.17 19.28
N ASN A 291 -1.25 15.11 19.57
CA ASN A 291 -1.00 14.00 18.66
C ASN A 291 -2.30 13.32 18.21
N LEU A 292 -3.20 12.99 19.14
CA LEU A 292 -4.52 12.42 18.84
C LEU A 292 -5.37 13.35 17.96
N SER A 293 -5.35 14.65 18.28
CA SER A 293 -6.06 15.69 17.50
C SER A 293 -5.61 15.72 16.04
N ILE A 294 -4.31 15.57 15.80
CA ILE A 294 -3.77 15.47 14.45
C ILE A 294 -4.19 14.16 13.78
N HIS A 295 -4.15 13.02 14.47
CA HIS A 295 -4.56 11.73 13.90
C HIS A 295 -6.03 11.70 13.49
N LEU A 296 -6.93 12.26 14.31
CA LEU A 296 -8.34 12.38 13.97
C LEU A 296 -8.56 13.25 12.72
N LEU A 297 -7.86 14.39 12.62
CA LEU A 297 -7.92 15.24 11.43
C LEU A 297 -7.38 14.51 10.18
N LEU A 298 -6.26 13.79 10.32
CA LEU A 298 -5.66 13.02 9.22
C LEU A 298 -6.57 11.87 8.75
N ARG A 299 -7.34 11.25 9.64
CA ARG A 299 -8.37 10.26 9.28
C ARG A 299 -9.43 10.90 8.39
N ASP A 300 -9.94 12.06 8.77
CA ASP A 300 -11.05 12.72 8.08
C ASP A 300 -10.65 13.25 6.69
N LEU A 301 -9.36 13.54 6.50
CA LEU A 301 -8.80 13.94 5.19
C LEU A 301 -8.83 12.84 4.12
N ARG A 302 -8.97 11.57 4.52
CA ARG A 302 -9.04 10.44 3.59
C ARG A 302 -10.43 9.80 3.68
N PRO A 303 -11.34 10.03 2.72
CA PRO A 303 -12.60 9.28 2.66
C PRO A 303 -12.35 7.76 2.73
N ALA A 304 -13.27 7.02 3.36
CA ALA A 304 -13.11 5.57 3.50
C ALA A 304 -13.06 4.90 2.11
N GLY A 305 -12.09 4.02 1.90
CA GLY A 305 -11.92 3.30 0.62
C GLY A 305 -11.15 4.06 -0.46
N THR A 306 -10.68 5.30 -0.21
CA THR A 306 -9.86 6.04 -1.18
C THR A 306 -8.38 6.07 -0.79
N ASN A 307 -7.51 6.09 -1.80
CA ASN A 307 -6.07 6.30 -1.65
C ASN A 307 -5.65 7.73 -2.00
N GLU A 308 -6.61 8.65 -2.12
CA GLU A 308 -6.36 10.04 -2.48
C GLU A 308 -5.55 10.75 -1.38
N ARG A 309 -4.51 11.48 -1.78
CA ARG A 309 -3.72 12.31 -0.87
C ARG A 309 -4.20 13.74 -0.96
N ARG A 310 -4.36 14.38 0.20
CA ARG A 310 -4.73 15.79 0.34
C ARG A 310 -3.74 16.51 1.24
N ILE A 311 -3.66 17.83 1.09
CA ILE A 311 -2.87 18.69 1.96
C ILE A 311 -3.65 18.90 3.26
N PRO A 312 -3.08 18.55 4.43
CA PRO A 312 -3.76 18.79 5.70
C PRO A 312 -3.74 20.28 6.06
N TYR A 313 -4.86 20.80 6.55
CA TYR A 313 -5.00 22.15 7.09
C TYR A 313 -5.64 22.10 8.49
N PRO A 314 -5.43 23.12 9.34
CA PRO A 314 -6.05 23.17 10.65
C PRO A 314 -7.58 23.08 10.61
N ASN A 315 -8.14 22.42 11.62
CA ASN A 315 -9.56 22.47 11.92
C ASN A 315 -9.85 23.67 12.83
N LYS A 316 -10.72 24.57 12.38
CA LYS A 316 -11.09 25.80 13.11
C LYS A 316 -11.60 25.53 14.54
N LYS A 317 -12.15 24.35 14.82
CA LYS A 317 -12.69 23.98 16.14
C LYS A 317 -11.63 23.45 17.11
N ASN A 318 -10.49 22.97 16.61
CA ASN A 318 -9.47 22.35 17.46
C ASN A 318 -8.13 23.10 17.31
N PRO A 319 -7.75 23.94 18.30
CA PRO A 319 -6.56 24.78 18.22
C PRO A 319 -5.25 23.98 18.16
N LEU A 320 -5.23 22.74 18.64
CA LEU A 320 -4.05 21.87 18.57
C LEU A 320 -3.69 21.50 17.11
N THR A 321 -4.64 21.66 16.19
CA THR A 321 -4.39 21.43 14.76
C THR A 321 -3.76 22.63 14.06
N ASN A 322 -3.70 23.80 14.71
CA ASN A 322 -3.08 25.01 14.16
C ASN A 322 -1.60 24.83 13.84
N LEU A 323 -0.95 23.83 14.43
CA LEU A 323 0.44 23.49 14.13
C LEU A 323 0.65 23.10 12.66
N PHE A 324 -0.40 22.67 11.94
CA PHE A 324 -0.37 22.53 10.48
C PHE A 324 -0.08 23.85 9.74
N ASN A 325 -0.27 25.02 10.33
CA ASN A 325 0.15 26.28 9.70
C ASN A 325 1.68 26.39 9.59
N LEU A 326 2.40 25.72 10.50
CA LEU A 326 3.84 25.86 10.66
C LEU A 326 4.62 24.65 10.16
N VAL A 327 4.08 23.43 10.34
CA VAL A 327 4.79 22.20 10.01
C VAL A 327 3.91 21.20 9.26
N SER A 328 4.56 20.26 8.59
CA SER A 328 3.90 19.27 7.74
C SER A 328 3.47 18.04 8.51
N CYS A 329 4.18 17.70 9.59
CA CYS A 329 3.96 16.51 10.40
C CYS A 329 3.80 16.86 11.89
N PRO A 330 2.76 17.64 12.26
CA PRO A 330 2.56 18.06 13.65
C PRO A 330 2.29 16.90 14.60
N ASN A 331 1.78 15.76 14.10
CA ASN A 331 1.64 14.54 14.91
C ASN A 331 3.00 14.09 15.46
N TYR A 332 4.06 14.15 14.66
CA TYR A 332 5.41 13.80 15.12
C TYR A 332 5.98 14.87 16.05
N THR A 333 5.68 16.15 15.83
CA THR A 333 6.07 17.23 16.75
C THR A 333 5.51 16.99 18.14
N TYR A 334 4.21 16.72 18.23
CA TYR A 334 3.54 16.37 19.48
C TYR A 334 4.09 15.07 20.07
N GLU A 335 4.38 14.05 19.26
CA GLU A 335 4.93 12.80 19.79
C GLU A 335 6.31 13.00 20.42
N ILE A 336 7.19 13.79 19.77
CA ILE A 336 8.48 14.19 20.37
C ILE A 336 8.26 14.95 21.68
N GLY A 337 7.32 15.91 21.70
CA GLY A 337 6.98 16.67 22.90
C GLY A 337 6.48 15.79 24.04
N SER A 338 5.70 14.76 23.73
CA SER A 338 5.22 13.77 24.71
C SER A 338 6.41 13.08 25.36
N TRP A 339 7.31 12.52 24.55
CA TRP A 339 8.48 11.82 25.05
C TRP A 339 9.52 12.74 25.72
N LEU A 340 9.59 14.02 25.37
CA LEU A 340 10.37 15.01 26.13
C LEU A 340 9.76 15.24 27.52
N GLY A 341 8.43 15.39 27.61
CA GLY A 341 7.72 15.48 28.90
C GLY A 341 7.95 14.25 29.78
N PHE A 342 7.87 13.05 29.20
CA PHE A 342 8.17 11.80 29.90
C PHE A 342 9.62 11.74 30.40
N SER A 343 10.58 12.14 29.57
CA SER A 343 12.00 12.13 29.93
C SER A 343 12.33 13.18 30.99
N LEU A 344 11.71 14.35 30.97
CA LEU A 344 11.80 15.34 32.04
C LEU A 344 11.18 14.82 33.33
N MET A 345 10.01 14.19 33.26
CA MET A 345 9.30 13.63 34.42
C MET A 345 10.11 12.53 35.12
N THR A 346 10.68 11.60 34.35
CA THR A 346 11.41 10.46 34.89
C THR A 346 12.88 10.74 35.14
N GLN A 347 13.47 11.71 34.44
CA GLN A 347 14.88 12.10 34.52
C GLN A 347 15.85 10.91 34.42
N THR A 348 15.60 9.98 33.49
CA THR A 348 16.51 8.86 33.23
C THR A 348 17.23 9.04 31.89
N LEU A 349 18.54 8.73 31.86
CA LEU A 349 19.32 8.78 30.62
C LEU A 349 18.68 7.94 29.50
N THR A 350 18.16 6.77 29.85
CA THR A 350 17.52 5.85 28.90
C THR A 350 16.25 6.43 28.30
N ALA A 351 15.43 7.16 29.07
CA ALA A 351 14.28 7.86 28.51
C ALA A 351 14.71 8.95 27.54
N PHE A 352 15.73 9.76 27.88
CA PHE A 352 16.27 10.77 26.96
C PHE A 352 16.84 10.17 25.67
N LEU A 353 17.57 9.06 25.76
CA LEU A 353 18.09 8.35 24.59
C LEU A 353 16.97 7.81 23.70
N PHE A 354 15.90 7.26 24.30
CA PHE A 354 14.70 6.84 23.57
C PHE A 354 14.04 8.03 22.86
N THR A 355 13.82 9.14 23.56
CA THR A 355 13.26 10.37 22.97
C THR A 355 14.12 10.87 21.82
N PHE A 356 15.44 10.90 21.99
CA PHE A 356 16.37 11.35 20.96
C PHE A 356 16.35 10.45 19.72
N ALA A 357 16.47 9.14 19.91
CA ALA A 357 16.42 8.18 18.80
C ALA A 357 15.09 8.27 18.03
N GLY A 358 13.97 8.36 18.76
CA GLY A 358 12.64 8.57 18.18
C GLY A 358 12.53 9.89 17.41
N ALA A 359 13.06 10.99 17.97
CA ALA A 359 13.05 12.31 17.33
C ALA A 359 13.86 12.33 16.03
N VAL A 360 15.03 11.70 16.00
CA VAL A 360 15.84 11.56 14.78
C VAL A 360 15.07 10.79 13.71
N GLN A 361 14.51 9.63 14.06
CA GLN A 361 13.77 8.80 13.11
C GLN A 361 12.53 9.51 12.55
N MET A 362 11.73 10.15 13.42
CA MET A 362 10.55 10.92 13.01
C MET A 362 10.93 12.14 12.15
N THR A 363 12.07 12.77 12.41
CA THR A 363 12.56 13.88 11.59
C THR A 363 12.90 13.42 10.18
N ILE A 364 13.53 12.25 10.03
CA ILE A 364 13.81 11.65 8.71
C ILE A 364 12.50 11.41 7.94
N TRP A 365 11.52 10.78 8.59
CA TRP A 365 10.20 10.54 7.99
C TRP A 365 9.45 11.83 7.64
N ALA A 366 9.50 12.83 8.52
CA ALA A 366 8.88 14.12 8.29
C ALA A 366 9.46 14.83 7.07
N LYS A 367 10.80 14.83 6.93
CA LYS A 367 11.49 15.43 5.78
C LYS A 367 11.11 14.73 4.48
N GLN A 368 11.00 13.41 4.47
CA GLN A 368 10.54 12.66 3.30
C GLN A 368 9.10 13.03 2.93
N LYS A 369 8.19 13.06 3.91
CA LYS A 369 6.79 13.42 3.70
C LYS A 369 6.63 14.87 3.23
N HIS A 370 7.39 15.80 3.80
CA HIS A 370 7.42 17.21 3.40
C HIS A 370 7.88 17.39 1.95
N ARG A 371 8.96 16.70 1.54
CA ARG A 371 9.44 16.71 0.15
C ARG A 371 8.39 16.14 -0.80
N ALA A 372 7.73 15.05 -0.42
CA ALA A 372 6.66 14.45 -1.20
C ALA A 372 5.51 15.44 -1.42
N TYR A 373 5.06 16.15 -0.38
CA TYR A 373 4.03 17.17 -0.51
C TYR A 373 4.43 18.32 -1.43
N LYS A 374 5.66 18.84 -1.29
CA LYS A 374 6.17 19.91 -2.17
C LYS A 374 6.23 19.48 -3.64
N LYS A 375 6.55 18.22 -3.90
CA LYS A 375 6.60 17.68 -5.28
C LYS A 375 5.19 17.43 -5.84
N GLU A 376 4.32 16.84 -5.04
CA GLU A 376 2.97 16.41 -5.46
C GLU A 376 2.00 17.60 -5.60
N PHE A 377 2.16 18.63 -4.78
CA PHE A 377 1.26 19.79 -4.72
C PHE A 377 2.00 21.12 -4.90
N ALA A 378 2.97 21.19 -5.82
CA ALA A 378 3.91 22.30 -5.96
C ALA A 378 3.27 23.71 -5.93
N GLU A 379 2.12 23.88 -6.58
CA GLU A 379 1.42 25.17 -6.67
C GLU A 379 0.57 25.50 -5.44
N LYS A 380 0.03 24.49 -4.76
CA LYS A 380 -0.96 24.64 -3.68
C LYS A 380 -0.36 24.47 -2.28
N TYR A 381 0.82 23.88 -2.17
CA TYR A 381 1.44 23.57 -0.88
C TYR A 381 1.98 24.84 -0.18
N PRO A 382 1.66 25.08 1.10
CA PRO A 382 2.15 26.25 1.83
C PRO A 382 3.68 26.28 1.91
N LYS A 383 4.31 27.27 1.26
CA LYS A 383 5.77 27.37 1.10
C LYS A 383 6.51 27.59 2.42
N GLN A 384 5.86 28.24 3.39
CA GLN A 384 6.40 28.58 4.70
C GLN A 384 6.47 27.38 5.67
N ARG A 385 5.74 26.28 5.39
CA ARG A 385 5.76 25.10 6.26
C ARG A 385 7.15 24.50 6.34
N LYS A 386 7.51 24.08 7.54
CA LYS A 386 8.66 23.21 7.83
C LYS A 386 8.22 21.74 7.91
N ALA A 387 9.15 20.82 8.06
CA ALA A 387 8.84 19.39 8.11
C ALA A 387 8.17 18.99 9.44
N ILE A 388 8.77 19.35 10.56
CA ILE A 388 8.43 18.84 11.90
C ILE A 388 8.66 19.83 13.05
N ILE A 389 9.69 20.68 13.04
CA ILE A 389 9.89 21.66 14.11
C ILE A 389 9.56 23.05 13.58
N PRO A 390 8.60 23.78 14.18
CA PRO A 390 8.24 25.13 13.74
C PRO A 390 9.47 26.02 13.57
N PHE A 391 9.51 26.75 12.46
CA PHE A 391 10.58 27.70 12.11
C PHE A 391 11.99 27.10 11.86
N LEU A 392 12.23 25.84 12.24
CA LEU A 392 13.55 25.20 12.14
C LEU A 392 13.64 24.18 11.00
N ILE A 393 12.97 23.01 11.13
CA ILE A 393 13.19 21.82 10.28
C ILE A 393 11.91 21.34 9.63
#